data_AF-A0A934TZJ3-F1
#
_entry.id   AF-A0A934TZJ3-F1
#
_cell.length_a   1.000
_cell.length_b   1.000
_cell.length_c   1.000
_cell.angle_alpha   90.00
_cell.angle_beta   90.00
_cell.angle_gamma   90.00
#
_symmetry.space_group_name_H-M   'P 1'
#
loop_
_entity.id
_entity.type
_entity.pdbx_description
1 polymer ?
#
loop_
_entity_poly.entity_id
_entity_poly.type
_entity_poly.pdbx_seq_one_letter_code
_entity_poly.pdbx_strand_id
1 'polypeptide(L)'
;LNMSKAPGEQVSNGKLVLPYVIHGHYADAGDVAALLSGALNVPMVLTGHSLGRNKLEQIMKQGRMSKEEIDSTYKIMRRIEGEELAL
;
A
#
# COMPACT_ATOMS: atom_id res chain seq x y z
N LEU A 1 23.63 5.98 -6.42
CA LEU A 1 23.70 7.24 -7.20
C LEU A 1 22.42 7.54 -8.00
N ASN A 2 21.74 6.56 -8.63
CA ASN A 2 20.52 6.85 -9.42
C ASN A 2 19.30 7.28 -8.59
N MET A 3 19.17 6.80 -7.35
CA MET A 3 17.95 6.98 -6.54
C MET A 3 17.62 8.45 -6.18
N SER A 4 18.61 9.33 -6.08
CA SER A 4 18.38 10.76 -5.82
C SER A 4 18.38 11.63 -7.07
N LYS A 5 18.86 11.07 -8.18
CA LYS A 5 18.95 11.76 -9.47
C LYS A 5 17.60 11.78 -10.19
N ALA A 6 16.90 10.65 -10.24
CA ALA A 6 15.60 10.56 -10.93
C ALA A 6 14.53 11.50 -10.32
N PRO A 7 14.35 11.57 -8.99
CA PRO A 7 13.46 12.57 -8.41
C PRO A 7 13.97 13.99 -8.66
N GLY A 8 15.29 14.20 -8.60
CA GLY A 8 15.92 15.48 -8.88
C GLY A 8 15.62 16.06 -10.26
N GLU A 9 15.65 15.21 -11.29
CA GLU A 9 15.30 15.58 -12.66
C GLU A 9 13.82 15.96 -12.80
N GLN A 10 12.93 15.29 -12.07
CA GLN A 10 11.49 15.51 -12.15
C GLN A 10 11.00 16.71 -11.33
N VAL A 11 11.57 16.93 -10.14
CA VAL A 11 11.02 17.88 -9.16
C VAL A 11 11.98 18.98 -8.69
N SER A 12 13.27 18.93 -9.10
CA SER A 12 14.28 19.88 -8.61
C SER A 12 15.28 20.36 -9.69
N ASN A 13 14.86 20.37 -10.96
CA ASN A 13 15.68 20.82 -12.09
C ASN A 13 17.08 20.17 -12.12
N GLY A 14 17.14 18.86 -11.87
CA GLY A 14 18.37 18.07 -11.89
C GLY A 14 19.20 18.12 -10.60
N LYS A 15 18.80 18.87 -9.57
CA LYS A 15 19.44 18.79 -8.24
C LYS A 15 19.07 17.48 -7.57
N LEU A 16 20.03 16.84 -6.90
CA LEU A 16 19.76 15.59 -6.17
C LEU A 16 18.70 15.81 -5.09
N VAL A 17 17.72 14.93 -5.05
CA VAL A 17 16.63 14.94 -4.06
C VAL A 17 16.62 13.61 -3.32
N LEU A 18 16.55 13.67 -1.99
CA LEU A 18 16.24 12.50 -1.17
C LEU A 18 14.83 12.64 -0.60
N PRO A 19 13.97 11.60 -0.72
CA PRO A 19 12.72 11.55 0.01
C PRO A 19 13.00 11.57 1.52
N TYR A 20 12.19 12.32 2.28
CA TYR A 20 12.26 12.32 3.74
C TYR A 20 11.29 11.32 4.38
N VAL A 21 10.20 11.01 3.68
CA VAL A 21 9.19 10.04 4.09
C VAL A 21 8.60 9.39 2.84
N ILE A 22 8.19 8.13 2.96
CA ILE A 22 7.40 7.42 1.94
C ILE A 22 6.03 7.16 2.53
N HIS A 23 4.97 7.66 1.89
CA HIS A 23 3.61 7.48 2.35
C HIS A 23 2.86 6.53 1.42
N GLY A 24 2.60 5.30 1.86
CA GLY A 24 1.78 4.33 1.15
C GLY A 24 0.29 4.55 1.40
N HIS A 25 -0.51 4.48 0.34
CA HIS A 25 -1.98 4.55 0.41
C HIS A 25 -2.56 3.27 -0.20
N TYR A 26 -3.40 2.54 0.55
CA TYR A 26 -3.90 1.20 0.18
C TYR A 26 -2.86 0.07 0.30
N ALA A 27 -3.34 -1.16 0.18
CA ALA A 27 -2.61 -2.40 0.46
C ALA A 27 -1.42 -2.63 -0.47
N ASP A 28 -1.67 -2.49 -1.76
CA ASP A 28 -0.70 -2.64 -2.84
C ASP A 28 0.43 -1.61 -2.74
N ALA A 29 0.09 -0.35 -2.40
CA ALA A 29 1.10 0.65 -2.14
C ALA A 29 1.85 0.42 -0.82
N GLY A 30 1.28 -0.33 0.13
CA GLY A 30 1.96 -0.70 1.37
C GLY A 30 3.18 -1.58 1.13
N ASP A 31 3.02 -2.64 0.32
CA ASP A 31 4.13 -3.52 -0.07
C ASP A 31 5.22 -2.75 -0.84
N VAL A 32 4.81 -1.94 -1.82
CA VAL A 32 5.75 -1.09 -2.59
C VAL A 32 6.46 -0.07 -1.69
N ALA A 33 5.74 0.58 -0.78
CA ALA A 33 6.31 1.56 0.14
C ALA A 33 7.29 0.91 1.12
N ALA A 34 7.02 -0.31 1.58
CA ALA A 34 7.91 -1.05 2.47
C ALA A 34 9.23 -1.40 1.78
N LEU A 35 9.16 -1.88 0.53
CA LEU A 35 10.33 -2.16 -0.30
C LEU A 35 11.15 -0.89 -0.56
N LEU A 36 10.50 0.21 -0.94
CA LEU A 36 11.18 1.48 -1.20
C LEU A 36 11.80 2.07 0.07
N SER A 37 11.11 1.96 1.21
CA SER A 37 11.58 2.41 2.53
C SER A 37 12.86 1.69 2.91
N GLY A 38 12.89 0.35 2.80
CA GLY A 38 14.08 -0.45 3.04
C GLY A 38 15.22 -0.12 2.07
N ALA A 39 14.91 0.04 0.78
CA ALA A 39 15.92 0.36 -0.25
C ALA A 39 16.53 1.76 -0.09
N LEU A 40 15.74 2.73 0.40
CA LEU A 40 16.16 4.12 0.55
C LEU A 40 16.63 4.47 1.96
N ASN A 41 16.37 3.60 2.93
CA ASN A 41 16.56 3.86 4.36
C ASN A 41 15.84 5.15 4.81
N VAL A 42 14.59 5.28 4.38
CA VAL A 42 13.72 6.45 4.63
C VAL A 42 12.48 5.97 5.38
N PRO A 43 12.03 6.66 6.46
CA PRO A 43 10.83 6.26 7.19
C PRO A 43 9.59 6.13 6.31
N MET A 44 8.73 5.15 6.63
CA MET A 44 7.45 4.94 5.95
C MET A 44 6.26 5.28 6.85
N VAL A 45 5.20 5.82 6.25
CA VAL A 45 3.86 5.94 6.84
C VAL A 45 2.88 5.18 5.94
N LEU A 46 1.93 4.46 6.54
CA LEU A 46 0.88 3.76 5.82
C LEU A 46 -0.49 4.32 6.19
N THR A 47 -1.35 4.59 5.20
CA THR A 47 -2.77 4.87 5.42
C THR A 47 -3.65 3.86 4.70
N GLY A 48 -4.38 3.07 5.49
CA GLY A 48 -5.40 2.16 4.98
C GLY A 48 -6.71 2.91 4.70
N HIS A 49 -7.07 3.07 3.42
CA HIS A 49 -8.31 3.76 3.01
C HIS A 49 -9.53 2.83 2.96
N SER A 50 -9.31 1.52 2.82
CA SER A 50 -10.32 0.48 3.02
C SER A 50 -9.55 -0.80 3.34
N LEU A 51 -9.62 -1.25 4.58
CA LEU A 51 -9.01 -2.52 4.95
C LEU A 51 -9.94 -3.65 4.48
N GLY A 52 -9.38 -4.63 3.78
CA GLY A 52 -10.07 -5.83 3.33
C GLY A 52 -10.82 -6.52 4.47
N ARG A 53 -10.27 -6.50 5.69
CA ARG A 53 -10.91 -7.08 6.88
C ARG A 53 -12.21 -6.33 7.24
N ASN A 54 -12.16 -4.99 7.30
CA ASN A 54 -13.34 -4.16 7.59
C ASN A 54 -14.38 -4.24 6.46
N LYS A 55 -13.91 -4.30 5.20
CA LYS A 55 -14.78 -4.46 4.03
C LYS A 55 -15.48 -5.82 4.06
N LEU A 56 -14.77 -6.91 4.37
CA LEU A 56 -15.34 -8.23 4.53
C LEU A 56 -16.39 -8.25 5.64
N GLU A 57 -16.08 -7.68 6.81
CA GLU A 57 -17.03 -7.60 7.93
C GLU A 57 -18.32 -6.86 7.53
N GLN A 58 -18.20 -5.73 6.83
CA GLN A 58 -19.37 -4.99 6.35
C GLN A 58 -20.21 -5.76 5.34
N ILE A 59 -19.60 -6.43 4.36
CA ILE A 59 -20.35 -7.19 3.35
C ILE A 59 -21.02 -8.42 3.99
N MET A 60 -20.33 -9.12 4.89
CA MET A 60 -20.89 -10.24 5.64
C MET A 60 -22.11 -9.82 6.46
N LYS A 61 -22.07 -8.65 7.12
CA LYS A 61 -23.22 -8.09 7.86
C LYS A 61 -24.45 -7.80 6.99
N GLN A 62 -24.27 -7.57 5.69
CA GLN A 62 -25.39 -7.34 4.77
C GLN A 62 -26.11 -8.65 4.39
N GLY A 63 -25.48 -9.81 4.58
CA GLY A 63 -26.09 -11.13 4.35
C GLY A 63 -26.46 -11.43 2.88
N ARG A 64 -26.00 -10.62 1.92
CA ARG A 64 -26.35 -10.76 0.49
C ARG A 64 -25.49 -11.76 -0.27
N MET A 65 -24.31 -12.08 0.26
CA MET A 65 -23.30 -12.94 -0.36
C MET A 65 -22.66 -13.81 0.71
N SER A 66 -22.34 -15.06 0.37
CA SER A 66 -21.49 -15.95 1.16
C SER A 66 -20.04 -15.45 1.16
N LYS A 67 -19.23 -15.92 2.12
CA LYS A 67 -17.82 -15.56 2.22
C LYS A 67 -17.06 -15.96 0.94
N GLU A 68 -17.41 -17.11 0.37
CA GLU A 68 -16.82 -17.66 -0.85
C GLU A 68 -17.14 -16.80 -2.07
N GLU A 69 -18.38 -16.30 -2.19
CA GLU A 69 -18.77 -15.37 -3.26
C GLU A 69 -18.06 -14.02 -3.12
N ILE A 70 -17.90 -13.52 -1.89
CA ILE A 70 -17.18 -12.28 -1.60
C ILE A 70 -15.71 -12.43 -2.00
N ASP A 71 -15.06 -13.53 -1.61
CA ASP A 71 -13.66 -13.76 -1.95
C ASP A 71 -13.47 -13.98 -3.46
N SER A 72 -14.36 -14.72 -4.11
CA SER A 72 -14.33 -14.91 -5.56
C SER A 72 -14.42 -13.58 -6.32
N THR A 73 -15.34 -12.71 -5.89
CA THR A 73 -15.64 -11.41 -6.54
C THR A 73 -14.57 -10.36 -6.28
N TYR A 74 -14.15 -10.22 -5.02
CA TYR A 74 -13.29 -9.10 -4.59
C TYR A 74 -11.84 -9.50 -4.29
N LYS A 75 -11.50 -10.80 -4.35
CA LYS A 75 -10.19 -11.34 -3.94
C LYS A 75 -9.80 -10.88 -2.54
N ILE A 76 -10.79 -10.85 -1.65
CA ILE A 76 -10.72 -10.17 -0.36
C ILE A 76 -9.67 -10.79 0.56
N MET A 77 -9.48 -12.11 0.51
CA MET A 77 -8.52 -12.80 1.36
C MET A 77 -7.08 -12.46 0.98
N ARG A 78 -6.75 -12.47 -0.32
CA ARG A 78 -5.41 -12.09 -0.80
C ARG A 78 -5.10 -10.63 -0.51
N ARG A 79 -6.11 -9.76 -0.56
CA ARG A 79 -5.96 -8.37 -0.18
C ARG A 79 -5.67 -8.21 1.32
N ILE A 80 -6.41 -8.90 2.18
CA ILE A 80 -6.19 -8.88 3.63
C ILE A 80 -4.77 -9.33 3.98
N GLU A 81 -4.29 -10.41 3.35
CA GLU A 81 -2.93 -10.91 3.53
C GLU A 81 -1.88 -9.85 3.17
N GLY A 82 -2.04 -9.17 2.04
CA GLY A 82 -1.14 -8.08 1.65
C GLY A 82 -1.18 -6.88 2.59
N GLU A 83 -2.36 -6.53 3.11
CA GLU A 83 -2.51 -5.46 4.11
C GLU A 83 -1.84 -5.80 5.44
N GLU A 84 -1.97 -7.04 5.90
CA GLU A 84 -1.39 -7.51 7.18
C GLU A 84 0.12 -7.73 7.10
N LEU A 85 0.68 -8.00 5.92
CA LEU A 85 2.13 -8.04 5.73
C LEU A 85 2.77 -6.64 5.70
N ALA A 86 2.01 -5.62 5.33
CA ALA A 86 2.50 -4.25 5.21
C ALA A 86 2.36 -3.41 6.50
N LEU A 87 1.59 -3.89 7.49
CA LEU A 87 1.36 -3.27 8.80
C LEU A 87 2.29 -3.86 9.87
#